data_AF-A0AA52APR5-F1
#
_entry.id   AF-A0AA52APR5-F1
#
_cell.length_a   1.000
_cell.length_b   1.000
_cell.length_c   1.000
_cell.angle_alpha   90.00
_cell.angle_beta   90.00
_cell.angle_gamma   90.00
#
_symmetry.space_group_name_H-M   'P 1'
#
loop_
_entity.id
_entity.type
_entity.pdbx_description
1 polymer ?
#
loop_
_entity_poly.entity_id
_entity_poly.type
_entity_poly.pdbx_seq_one_letter_code
_entity_poly.pdbx_strand_id
1 'polypeptide(L)'
;MQELAEAGGRIVKSGSGPELEKWPSRVAAARRSGRVPETKELYGSWCRDGYEIKLVDIPAWRLAVLEPVPVPSRLARPHAVVRAMQNERQPLGLTKPVQGRALRLIQALITAAEAEGHTCSAGQTGFAPPSHRRRRAHPHFTITAQGQPVGFLVLQEQDRTEHVATEKELAEAKKYSWVRIPRFDYTPSERLRFIVSGGQPHRASEWADAPGRPLEEQLAEIAQEVTLRGEAAERRRQDEAEAARQKRIRWEAAMEQARIRYAETYRLRHLETQEAAWRHATRLTEYVSAVRTRVEAMSPGQTRTEAEAWISWAAAAVERLDPLNTPPRLPDVPNPRADDLKPFLGHWSPYGPTY
;
A
#
# COMPACT_ATOMS: atom_id res chain seq x y z
N MET A 1 15.72 -17.95 25.88
CA MET A 1 16.35 -18.58 24.70
C MET A 1 16.08 -20.07 24.68
N GLN A 2 16.35 -20.80 25.76
CA GLN A 2 15.96 -22.20 25.89
C GLN A 2 14.46 -22.43 25.62
N GLU A 3 13.57 -21.69 26.29
CA GLU A 3 12.13 -21.78 26.04
C GLU A 3 11.72 -21.46 24.58
N LEU A 4 12.41 -20.54 23.91
CA LEU A 4 12.18 -20.22 22.50
C LEU A 4 12.63 -21.37 21.59
N ALA A 5 13.76 -22.00 21.90
CA ALA A 5 14.26 -23.15 21.14
C ALA A 5 13.34 -24.36 21.30
N GLU A 6 12.86 -24.62 22.52
CA GLU A 6 11.92 -25.70 22.83
C GLU A 6 10.56 -25.49 22.15
N ALA A 7 10.12 -24.24 21.97
CA ALA A 7 8.88 -23.90 21.28
C ALA A 7 9.04 -23.68 19.75
N GLY A 8 10.12 -24.20 19.14
CA GLY A 8 10.31 -24.11 17.69
C GLY A 8 10.54 -22.69 17.17
N GLY A 9 11.11 -21.81 18.00
CA GLY A 9 11.47 -20.44 17.64
C GLY A 9 10.34 -19.42 17.80
N ARG A 10 9.15 -19.80 18.30
CA ARG A 10 8.03 -18.87 18.50
C ARG A 10 7.31 -19.15 19.80
N ILE A 11 7.16 -18.13 20.64
CA ILE A 11 6.33 -18.19 21.84
C ILE A 11 5.39 -17.00 21.90
N VAL A 12 4.16 -17.23 22.36
CA VAL A 12 3.21 -16.17 22.71
C VAL A 12 3.04 -16.19 24.21
N LYS A 13 3.38 -15.06 24.85
CA LYS A 13 3.18 -14.88 26.28
C LYS A 13 1.80 -14.27 26.49
N SER A 14 0.84 -15.12 26.80
CA SER A 14 -0.53 -14.75 27.18
C SER A 14 -0.60 -14.32 28.64
N GLY A 15 -1.35 -13.28 28.94
CA GLY A 15 -1.64 -12.84 30.32
C GLY A 15 -2.19 -11.42 30.38
N SER A 16 -2.76 -11.03 31.52
CA SER A 16 -3.11 -9.64 31.85
C SER A 16 -2.41 -9.28 33.17
N GLY A 17 -1.62 -8.20 33.18
CA GLY A 17 -0.99 -7.69 34.41
C GLY A 17 0.40 -7.06 34.20
N PRO A 18 1.04 -6.56 35.28
CA PRO A 18 2.30 -5.78 35.23
C PRO A 18 3.52 -6.55 34.68
N GLU A 19 3.43 -7.88 34.57
CA GLU A 19 4.50 -8.71 33.99
C GLU A 19 4.50 -8.68 32.46
N LEU A 20 3.34 -8.46 31.83
CA LEU A 20 3.21 -8.43 30.37
C LEU A 20 3.92 -7.21 29.77
N GLU A 21 3.82 -6.06 30.47
CA GLU A 21 4.50 -4.80 30.12
C GLU A 21 6.03 -4.92 30.12
N LYS A 22 6.59 -5.93 30.79
CA LYS A 22 8.05 -6.12 30.92
C LYS A 22 8.66 -6.93 29.77
N TRP A 23 7.87 -7.64 28.96
CA TRP A 23 8.40 -8.45 27.86
C TRP A 23 9.14 -7.65 26.78
N PRO A 24 8.66 -6.47 26.33
CA PRO A 24 9.44 -5.60 25.44
C PRO A 24 10.83 -5.28 26.01
N SER A 25 10.90 -4.94 27.31
CA SER A 25 12.16 -4.65 28.01
C SER A 25 13.07 -5.88 28.10
N ARG A 26 12.51 -7.08 28.34
CA ARG A 26 13.25 -8.34 28.36
C ARG A 26 13.81 -8.72 26.99
N VAL A 27 13.03 -8.55 25.92
CA VAL A 27 13.50 -8.76 24.54
C VAL A 27 14.62 -7.77 24.20
N ALA A 28 14.46 -6.50 24.56
CA ALA A 28 15.49 -5.49 24.36
C ALA A 28 16.78 -5.81 25.15
N ALA A 29 16.66 -6.30 26.39
CA ALA A 29 17.80 -6.74 27.19
C ALA A 29 18.47 -7.98 26.59
N ALA A 30 17.70 -8.96 26.11
CA ALA A 30 18.22 -10.16 25.47
C ALA A 30 19.06 -9.83 24.22
N ARG A 31 18.57 -8.92 23.37
CA ARG A 31 19.30 -8.42 22.20
C ARG A 31 20.64 -7.78 22.58
N ARG A 32 20.69 -6.99 23.67
CA ARG A 32 21.92 -6.35 24.15
C ARG A 32 22.89 -7.31 24.85
N SER A 33 22.38 -8.41 25.39
CA SER A 33 23.17 -9.34 26.21
C SER A 33 24.06 -10.32 25.44
N GLY A 34 24.04 -10.31 24.10
CA GLY A 34 24.79 -11.26 23.26
C GLY A 34 24.27 -12.71 23.33
N ARG A 35 23.11 -12.95 23.95
CA ARG A 35 22.54 -14.30 24.14
C ARG A 35 21.75 -14.82 22.93
N VAL A 36 21.58 -14.00 21.91
CA VAL A 36 20.92 -14.40 20.65
C VAL A 36 22.02 -14.97 19.74
N PRO A 37 21.87 -16.19 19.18
CA PRO A 37 22.84 -16.74 18.24
C PRO A 37 23.09 -15.77 17.07
N GLU A 38 24.33 -15.68 16.61
CA GLU A 38 24.73 -14.75 15.53
C GLU A 38 24.00 -15.00 14.20
N THR A 39 23.47 -16.20 14.00
CA THR A 39 22.70 -16.58 12.82
C THR A 39 21.20 -16.31 12.96
N LYS A 40 20.74 -15.77 14.09
CA LYS A 40 19.31 -15.57 14.39
C LYS A 40 19.02 -14.16 14.88
N GLU A 41 17.80 -13.69 14.60
CA GLU A 41 17.29 -12.40 15.05
C GLU A 41 16.05 -12.58 15.91
N LEU A 42 16.02 -11.90 17.05
CA LEU A 42 14.92 -11.98 18.01
C LEU A 42 13.93 -10.84 17.76
N TYR A 43 12.67 -11.14 17.45
CA TYR A 43 11.57 -10.21 17.25
C TYR A 43 10.58 -10.28 18.41
N GLY A 44 9.97 -9.13 18.73
CA GLY A 44 8.92 -9.02 19.74
C GLY A 44 7.82 -8.07 19.27
N SER A 45 6.57 -8.52 19.29
CA SER A 45 5.42 -7.74 18.84
C SER A 45 4.15 -8.10 19.60
N TRP A 46 3.24 -7.13 19.76
CA TRP A 46 1.91 -7.38 20.29
C TRP A 46 1.04 -8.08 19.26
N CYS A 47 0.32 -9.12 19.68
CA CYS A 47 -0.73 -9.78 18.90
C CYS A 47 -2.02 -9.84 19.74
N ARG A 48 -3.11 -10.35 19.12
CA ARG A 48 -4.41 -10.48 19.79
C ARG A 48 -4.34 -11.30 21.09
N ASP A 49 -3.43 -12.27 21.16
CA ASP A 49 -3.34 -13.26 22.23
C ASP A 49 -2.24 -12.95 23.27
N GLY A 50 -1.56 -11.81 23.16
CA GLY A 50 -0.52 -11.37 24.10
C GLY A 50 0.73 -10.80 23.41
N TYR A 51 1.89 -10.99 24.05
CA TYR A 51 3.18 -10.57 23.49
C TYR A 51 3.87 -11.75 22.80
N GLU A 52 3.98 -11.65 21.48
CA GLU A 52 4.64 -12.65 20.64
C GLU A 52 6.14 -12.38 20.56
N ILE A 53 6.94 -13.43 20.78
CA ILE A 53 8.40 -13.42 20.65
C ILE A 53 8.78 -14.47 19.62
N LYS A 54 9.54 -14.06 18.60
CA LYS A 54 10.02 -14.93 17.52
C LYS A 54 11.52 -14.88 17.44
N LEU A 55 12.14 -16.02 17.19
CA LEU A 55 13.54 -16.15 16.85
C LEU A 55 13.62 -16.64 15.41
N VAL A 56 14.04 -15.77 14.50
CA VAL A 56 14.01 -15.99 13.05
C VAL A 56 15.44 -16.13 12.55
N ASP A 57 15.68 -17.01 11.58
CA ASP A 57 17.00 -17.13 10.96
C ASP A 57 17.33 -15.87 10.16
N ILE A 58 18.56 -15.40 10.32
CA ILE A 58 19.06 -14.26 9.57
C ILE A 58 19.28 -14.73 8.13
N PRO A 59 18.73 -14.02 7.12
CA PRO A 59 18.95 -14.38 5.73
C PRO A 59 20.44 -14.44 5.38
N ALA A 60 20.84 -15.40 4.53
CA ALA A 60 22.23 -15.62 4.14
C ALA A 60 22.92 -14.35 3.61
N TRP A 61 22.20 -13.52 2.85
CA TRP A 61 22.73 -12.26 2.32
C TRP A 61 23.13 -11.26 3.42
N ARG A 62 22.54 -11.35 4.61
CA ARG A 62 22.86 -10.45 5.73
C ARG A 62 24.11 -10.90 6.49
N LEU A 63 24.37 -12.20 6.50
CA LEU A 63 25.57 -12.82 7.09
C LEU A 63 26.78 -12.83 6.15
N ALA A 64 26.56 -12.61 4.85
CA ALA A 64 27.62 -12.55 3.87
C ALA A 64 28.58 -11.38 4.17
N VAL A 65 29.89 -11.68 4.11
CA VAL A 65 30.94 -10.66 4.18
C VAL A 65 30.91 -9.85 2.89
N LEU A 66 30.76 -8.54 3.01
CA LEU A 66 30.73 -7.63 1.87
C LEU A 66 32.13 -7.14 1.55
N GLU A 67 32.44 -7.01 0.26
CA GLU A 67 33.68 -6.37 -0.17
C GLU A 67 33.69 -4.90 0.29
N PRO A 68 34.73 -4.44 1.00
CA PRO A 68 34.80 -3.06 1.47
C PRO A 68 34.80 -2.05 0.33
N VAL A 69 34.02 -0.98 0.46
CA VAL A 69 33.99 0.12 -0.51
C VAL A 69 35.19 1.05 -0.25
N PRO A 70 36.15 1.18 -1.19
CA PRO A 70 37.36 1.97 -0.97
C PRO A 70 37.05 3.46 -0.92
N VAL A 71 37.43 4.13 0.17
CA VAL A 71 37.28 5.58 0.32
C VAL A 71 38.53 6.28 -0.20
N PRO A 72 38.41 7.20 -1.17
CA PRO A 72 39.59 7.90 -1.69
C PRO A 72 40.22 8.76 -0.59
N SER A 73 41.55 8.84 -0.57
CA SER A 73 42.27 9.75 0.34
C SER A 73 42.10 11.22 -0.03
N ARG A 74 41.87 11.51 -1.33
CA ARG A 74 41.63 12.85 -1.88
C ARG A 74 40.64 12.84 -3.05
N LEU A 75 39.90 13.92 -3.23
CA LEU A 75 38.93 14.09 -4.32
C LEU A 75 39.59 14.69 -5.58
N ALA A 76 40.33 13.86 -6.33
CA ALA A 76 41.03 14.33 -7.54
C ALA A 76 40.08 14.60 -8.73
N ARG A 77 39.06 13.75 -8.90
CA ARG A 77 38.03 13.86 -9.93
C ARG A 77 36.65 13.67 -9.28
N PRO A 78 36.14 14.68 -8.58
CA PRO A 78 34.87 14.55 -7.86
C PRO A 78 33.71 14.34 -8.85
N HIS A 79 32.81 13.43 -8.48
CA HIS A 79 31.56 13.18 -9.19
C HIS A 79 30.70 14.44 -9.25
N ALA A 80 29.80 14.56 -10.23
CA ALA A 80 28.96 15.75 -10.40
C ALA A 80 28.15 16.10 -9.14
N VAL A 81 27.64 15.09 -8.43
CA VAL A 81 26.93 15.25 -7.15
C VAL A 81 27.83 15.85 -6.07
N VAL A 82 29.07 15.36 -5.96
CA VAL A 82 30.05 15.85 -5.00
C VAL A 82 30.51 17.26 -5.36
N ARG A 83 30.68 17.56 -6.65
CA ARG A 83 30.96 18.91 -7.15
C ARG A 83 29.86 19.91 -6.80
N ALA A 84 28.60 19.51 -6.93
CA ALA A 84 27.47 20.36 -6.54
C ALA A 84 27.57 20.75 -5.05
N MET A 85 27.92 19.80 -4.18
CA MET A 85 28.16 20.07 -2.76
C MET A 85 29.38 20.95 -2.52
N GLN A 86 30.49 20.75 -3.25
CA GLN A 86 31.71 21.56 -3.11
C GLN A 86 31.51 23.03 -3.46
N ASN A 87 30.54 23.34 -4.32
CA ASN A 87 30.21 24.70 -4.73
C ASN A 87 29.41 25.47 -3.66
N GLU A 88 28.94 24.79 -2.61
CA GLU A 88 28.22 25.42 -1.50
C GLU A 88 29.18 26.09 -0.52
N ARG A 89 28.77 27.25 0.02
CA ARG A 89 29.56 27.94 1.06
C ARG A 89 29.72 27.09 2.33
N GLN A 90 28.68 26.32 2.67
CA GLN A 90 28.68 25.39 3.77
C GLN A 90 28.04 24.06 3.32
N PRO A 91 28.83 23.19 2.68
CA PRO A 91 28.34 21.91 2.17
C PRO A 91 27.66 21.11 3.29
N LEU A 92 26.45 20.65 2.99
CA LEU A 92 25.63 19.77 3.82
C LEU A 92 25.27 20.39 5.20
N GLY A 93 25.51 21.70 5.37
CA GLY A 93 25.41 22.38 6.68
C GLY A 93 26.47 21.93 7.70
N LEU A 94 27.55 21.28 7.25
CA LEU A 94 28.58 20.73 8.14
C LEU A 94 29.65 21.78 8.51
N THR A 95 30.32 21.59 9.63
CA THR A 95 31.51 22.38 9.99
C THR A 95 32.73 21.97 9.16
N LYS A 96 33.69 22.90 8.99
CA LYS A 96 34.87 22.70 8.13
C LYS A 96 35.66 21.39 8.40
N PRO A 97 35.90 20.95 9.65
CA PRO A 97 36.73 19.77 9.91
C PRO A 97 36.20 18.47 9.28
N VAL A 98 34.87 18.31 9.18
CA VAL A 98 34.26 17.06 8.70
C VAL A 98 33.86 17.09 7.22
N GLN A 99 33.83 18.27 6.59
CA GLN A 99 33.39 18.42 5.19
C GLN A 99 34.20 17.54 4.23
N GLY A 100 35.53 17.57 4.32
CA GLY A 100 36.40 16.79 3.44
C GLY A 100 36.20 15.28 3.58
N ARG A 101 35.93 14.80 4.81
CA ARG A 101 35.62 13.38 5.06
C ARG A 101 34.23 13.01 4.52
N ALA A 102 33.21 13.81 4.79
CA ALA A 102 31.85 13.58 4.30
C ALA A 102 31.80 13.48 2.77
N LEU A 103 32.46 14.39 2.05
CA LEU A 103 32.49 14.38 0.59
C LEU A 103 33.23 13.15 0.02
N ARG A 104 34.26 12.64 0.70
CA ARG A 104 34.96 11.40 0.30
C ARG A 104 34.11 10.15 0.52
N LEU A 105 33.36 10.08 1.63
CA LEU A 105 32.40 9.01 1.88
C LEU A 105 31.29 9.00 0.81
N ILE A 106 30.74 10.17 0.47
CA ILE A 106 29.72 10.32 -0.57
C ILE A 106 30.29 9.92 -1.95
N GLN A 107 31.50 10.35 -2.29
CA GLN A 107 32.18 9.94 -3.53
C GLN A 107 32.30 8.43 -3.62
N ALA A 108 32.76 7.78 -2.55
CA ALA A 108 32.96 6.33 -2.51
C ALA A 108 31.63 5.57 -2.68
N LEU A 109 30.59 6.01 -1.95
CA LEU A 109 29.26 5.42 -2.03
C LEU A 109 28.64 5.56 -3.42
N ILE A 110 28.73 6.74 -4.04
CA ILE A 110 28.23 6.98 -5.40
C ILE A 110 28.99 6.12 -6.41
N THR A 111 30.32 6.04 -6.30
CA THR A 111 31.14 5.24 -7.21
C THR A 111 30.77 3.76 -7.12
N ALA A 112 30.56 3.24 -5.91
CA ALA A 112 30.10 1.86 -5.70
C ALA A 112 28.68 1.64 -6.27
N ALA A 113 27.76 2.59 -6.05
CA ALA A 113 26.41 2.49 -6.57
C ALA A 113 26.34 2.53 -8.11
N GLU A 114 27.13 3.38 -8.75
CA GLU A 114 27.20 3.45 -10.22
C GLU A 114 27.86 2.21 -10.84
N ALA A 115 28.81 1.59 -10.13
CA ALA A 115 29.37 0.29 -10.55
C ALA A 115 28.33 -0.83 -10.57
N GLU A 116 27.32 -0.75 -9.69
CA GLU A 116 26.14 -1.64 -9.65
C GLU A 116 25.03 -1.21 -10.64
N GLY A 117 25.26 -0.18 -11.46
CA GLY A 117 24.31 0.32 -12.46
C GLY A 117 23.24 1.27 -11.92
N HIS A 118 23.38 1.76 -10.69
CA HIS A 118 22.45 2.75 -10.12
C HIS A 118 22.78 4.16 -10.60
N THR A 119 21.80 5.06 -10.54
CA THR A 119 21.99 6.47 -10.95
C THR A 119 21.98 7.39 -9.74
N CYS A 120 22.79 8.46 -9.77
CA CYS A 120 22.97 9.36 -8.64
C CYS A 120 22.64 10.82 -9.01
N SER A 121 21.95 11.54 -8.12
CA SER A 121 21.62 12.96 -8.32
C SER A 121 21.81 13.78 -7.03
N ALA A 122 22.15 15.06 -7.19
CA ALA A 122 22.27 15.99 -6.08
C ALA A 122 20.88 16.49 -5.65
N GLY A 123 20.72 16.76 -4.36
CA GLY A 123 19.52 17.34 -3.76
C GLY A 123 19.83 18.67 -3.09
N GLN A 124 19.38 18.84 -1.85
CA GLN A 124 19.59 20.08 -1.10
C GLN A 124 20.99 20.12 -0.49
N THR A 125 21.98 20.63 -1.22
CA THR A 125 23.41 20.46 -0.91
C THR A 125 23.98 21.42 0.14
N GLY A 126 23.37 22.57 0.39
CA GLY A 126 23.92 23.64 1.26
C GLY A 126 23.31 23.76 2.66
N PHE A 127 22.49 22.80 3.11
CA PHE A 127 21.70 22.96 4.33
C PHE A 127 21.60 21.69 5.18
N ALA A 128 21.75 21.81 6.50
CA ALA A 128 21.44 20.75 7.45
C ALA A 128 20.08 21.02 8.13
N PRO A 129 19.08 20.14 7.98
CA PRO A 129 17.78 20.34 8.60
C PRO A 129 17.85 20.17 10.13
N PRO A 130 17.07 20.96 10.89
CA PRO A 130 16.98 20.80 12.33
C PRO A 130 16.38 19.44 12.69
N SER A 131 16.71 18.94 13.89
CA SER A 131 16.36 17.58 14.35
C SER A 131 14.91 17.19 14.10
N HIS A 132 13.96 18.08 14.45
CA HIS A 132 12.52 17.85 14.31
C HIS A 132 12.02 17.79 12.84
N ARG A 133 12.82 18.20 11.85
CA ARG A 133 12.46 18.16 10.42
C ARG A 133 13.21 17.11 9.62
N ARG A 134 14.21 16.45 10.19
CA ARG A 134 15.09 15.49 9.46
C ARG A 134 14.33 14.41 8.70
N ARG A 135 13.24 13.87 9.26
CA ARG A 135 12.42 12.82 8.61
C ARG A 135 11.70 13.25 7.33
N ARG A 136 11.44 14.55 7.16
CA ARG A 136 10.71 15.11 6.00
C ARG A 136 11.60 16.02 5.15
N ALA A 137 12.88 16.13 5.51
CA ALA A 137 13.80 17.00 4.80
C ALA A 137 14.10 16.44 3.42
N HIS A 138 14.35 17.34 2.47
CA HIS A 138 14.88 16.95 1.18
C HIS A 138 16.27 16.32 1.38
N PRO A 139 16.58 15.21 0.70
CA PRO A 139 17.87 14.58 0.82
C PRO A 139 18.97 15.48 0.23
N HIS A 140 20.19 15.32 0.71
CA HIS A 140 21.39 15.96 0.17
C HIS A 140 21.78 15.39 -1.19
N PHE A 141 21.57 14.08 -1.37
CA PHE A 141 21.70 13.40 -2.65
C PHE A 141 20.80 12.17 -2.67
N THR A 142 20.50 11.67 -3.87
CA THR A 142 19.65 10.50 -4.07
C THR A 142 20.40 9.49 -4.94
N ILE A 143 20.30 8.21 -4.58
CA ILE A 143 20.71 7.09 -5.41
C ILE A 143 19.45 6.34 -5.84
N THR A 144 19.28 6.11 -7.13
CA THR A 144 18.09 5.44 -7.68
C THR A 144 18.48 4.05 -8.18
N ALA A 145 17.96 3.03 -7.51
CA ALA A 145 18.16 1.61 -7.84
C ALA A 145 16.85 1.01 -8.35
N GLN A 146 16.86 0.43 -9.56
CA GLN A 146 15.65 -0.11 -10.23
C GLN A 146 14.47 0.90 -10.15
N GLY A 147 14.70 2.18 -10.43
CA GLY A 147 13.65 3.21 -10.36
C GLY A 147 13.13 3.55 -8.95
N GLN A 148 13.65 2.93 -7.88
CA GLN A 148 13.38 3.33 -6.50
C GLN A 148 14.37 4.41 -6.05
N PRO A 149 13.91 5.65 -5.80
CA PRO A 149 14.77 6.69 -5.23
C PRO A 149 15.07 6.38 -3.76
N VAL A 150 16.36 6.37 -3.41
CA VAL A 150 16.86 6.24 -2.05
C VAL A 150 17.59 7.52 -1.67
N GLY A 151 16.99 8.30 -0.78
CA GLY A 151 17.48 9.62 -0.39
C GLY A 151 18.45 9.57 0.78
N PHE A 152 19.53 10.33 0.71
CA PHE A 152 20.56 10.41 1.75
C PHE A 152 20.62 11.80 2.36
N LEU A 153 20.58 11.85 3.69
CA LEU A 153 20.83 13.05 4.47
C LEU A 153 22.08 12.82 5.33
N VAL A 154 23.08 13.69 5.19
CA VAL A 154 24.35 13.61 5.91
C VAL A 154 24.36 14.64 7.03
N LEU A 155 24.65 14.22 8.25
CA LEU A 155 24.55 15.05 9.43
C LEU A 155 25.82 14.93 10.26
N GLN A 156 26.24 16.05 10.85
CA GLN A 156 27.24 16.05 11.91
C GLN A 156 26.53 15.77 13.24
N GLU A 157 27.06 14.85 14.02
CA GLU A 157 26.59 14.66 15.39
C GLU A 157 27.08 15.80 16.29
N GLN A 158 26.41 15.94 17.43
CA GLN A 158 26.78 16.91 18.45
C GLN A 158 27.08 16.19 19.73
N ASP A 159 28.17 16.57 20.38
CA ASP A 159 28.44 16.20 21.76
C ASP A 159 27.60 17.09 22.66
N ARG A 160 27.07 16.49 23.72
CA ARG A 160 26.21 17.17 24.68
C ARG A 160 26.91 17.21 26.03
N THR A 161 27.18 18.39 26.53
CA THR A 161 27.75 18.62 27.87
C THR A 161 26.71 19.31 28.75
N GLU A 162 26.73 19.03 30.05
CA GLU A 162 25.86 19.74 30.99
C GLU A 162 26.21 21.23 30.98
N HIS A 163 25.20 22.07 30.82
CA HIS A 163 25.40 23.51 30.69
C HIS A 163 25.70 24.12 32.06
N VAL A 164 26.77 24.90 32.12
CA VAL A 164 27.14 25.64 33.33
C VAL A 164 26.60 27.06 33.17
N ALA A 165 25.55 27.37 33.94
CA ALA A 165 24.89 28.67 33.91
C ALA A 165 25.87 29.81 34.19
N THR A 166 25.92 30.79 33.29
CA THR A 166 26.72 32.00 33.50
C THR A 166 26.07 32.92 34.54
N GLU A 167 26.85 33.78 35.20
CA GLU A 167 26.33 34.77 36.17
C GLU A 167 25.25 35.67 35.54
N LYS A 168 25.41 35.98 34.26
CA LYS A 168 24.46 36.75 33.47
C LYS A 168 23.12 36.02 33.30
N GLU A 169 23.14 34.74 32.92
CA GLU A 169 21.93 33.93 32.77
C GLU A 169 21.21 33.72 34.10
N LEU A 170 21.96 33.56 35.20
CA LEU A 170 21.41 33.47 36.55
C LEU A 170 20.75 34.80 36.98
N ALA A 171 21.37 35.94 36.68
CA ALA A 171 20.79 37.26 36.96
C ALA A 171 19.52 37.50 36.14
N GLU A 172 19.52 37.09 34.87
CA GLU A 172 18.39 37.26 33.96
C GLU A 172 17.22 36.34 34.31
N ALA A 173 17.49 35.08 34.68
CA ALA A 173 16.49 34.12 35.16
C ALA A 173 15.87 34.54 36.51
N LYS A 174 16.62 35.26 37.36
CA LYS A 174 16.07 35.88 38.58
C LYS A 174 15.14 37.05 38.28
N LYS A 175 15.44 37.82 37.22
CA LYS A 175 14.66 38.99 36.81
C LYS A 175 13.39 38.63 36.05
N TYR A 176 13.42 37.55 35.27
CA TYR A 176 12.33 37.16 34.37
C TYR A 176 11.98 35.68 34.53
N SER A 177 10.78 35.39 35.04
CA SER A 177 10.32 34.02 35.36
C SER A 177 10.14 33.09 34.13
N TRP A 178 10.07 33.65 32.93
CA TRP A 178 9.97 32.89 31.67
C TRP A 178 11.34 32.48 31.09
N VAL A 179 12.45 33.02 31.60
CA VAL A 179 13.79 32.68 31.13
C VAL A 179 14.17 31.30 31.65
N ARG A 180 14.48 30.39 30.71
CA ARG A 180 14.92 29.03 31.00
C ARG A 180 16.38 28.90 30.63
N ILE A 181 17.23 28.67 31.63
CA ILE A 181 18.63 28.34 31.40
C ILE A 181 18.70 26.98 30.70
N PRO A 182 19.39 26.85 29.56
CA PRO A 182 19.56 25.57 28.89
C PRO A 182 20.15 24.53 29.84
N ARG A 183 19.71 23.27 29.73
CA ARG A 183 20.28 22.18 30.52
C ARG A 183 21.62 21.69 29.95
N PHE A 184 21.82 21.87 28.64
CA PHE A 184 22.96 21.32 27.94
C PHE A 184 23.50 22.28 26.90
N ASP A 185 24.83 22.25 26.74
CA ASP A 185 25.53 22.83 25.61
C ASP A 185 25.78 21.77 24.55
N TYR A 186 25.76 22.19 23.29
CA TYR A 186 25.93 21.31 22.13
C TYR A 186 27.12 21.78 21.30
N THR A 187 28.13 20.93 21.18
CA THR A 187 29.31 21.19 20.36
C THR A 187 29.34 20.22 19.18
N PRO A 188 29.60 20.69 17.94
CA PRO A 188 29.75 19.78 16.80
C PRO A 188 30.89 18.79 17.02
N SER A 189 30.64 17.50 16.82
CA SER A 189 31.65 16.45 16.94
C SER A 189 32.19 16.04 15.57
N GLU A 190 33.29 15.29 15.51
CA GLU A 190 33.83 14.80 14.23
C GLU A 190 33.02 13.62 13.63
N ARG A 191 31.99 13.16 14.35
CA ARG A 191 31.16 12.03 13.96
C ARG A 191 30.10 12.45 12.95
N LEU A 192 29.94 11.62 11.93
CA LEU A 192 28.95 11.77 10.87
C LEU A 192 27.86 10.72 11.01
N ARG A 193 26.67 11.06 10.51
CA ARG A 193 25.51 10.18 10.42
C ARG A 193 24.87 10.30 9.05
N PHE A 194 24.58 9.17 8.42
CA PHE A 194 23.76 9.07 7.22
C PHE A 194 22.35 8.63 7.62
N ILE A 195 21.34 9.39 7.21
CA ILE A 195 19.94 8.99 7.27
C ILE A 195 19.48 8.66 5.86
N VAL A 196 18.90 7.47 5.69
CA VAL A 196 18.55 6.88 4.40
C VAL A 196 17.03 6.69 4.33
N SER A 197 16.40 7.34 3.36
CA SER A 197 14.95 7.34 3.13
C SER A 197 14.58 6.72 1.78
N GLY A 198 13.29 6.43 1.58
CA GLY A 198 12.78 5.77 0.36
C GLY A 198 12.85 4.24 0.44
N GLY A 199 11.77 3.57 0.05
CA GLY A 199 11.65 2.11 0.17
C GLY A 199 11.54 1.60 1.62
N GLN A 200 11.28 0.31 1.77
CA GLN A 200 11.32 -0.37 3.07
C GLN A 200 12.78 -0.70 3.43
N PRO A 201 13.23 -0.39 4.67
CA PRO A 201 14.58 -0.74 5.09
C PRO A 201 14.77 -2.25 5.22
N HIS A 202 15.96 -2.73 4.82
CA HIS A 202 16.35 -4.15 4.91
C HIS A 202 17.38 -4.40 6.01
N ARG A 203 18.35 -3.51 6.19
CA ARG A 203 19.32 -3.51 7.30
C ARG A 203 18.99 -2.40 8.29
N ALA A 204 19.00 -1.15 7.82
CA ALA A 204 18.73 0.02 8.64
C ALA A 204 18.24 1.18 7.76
N SER A 205 17.85 2.28 8.42
CA SER A 205 17.63 3.59 7.76
C SER A 205 18.60 4.65 8.26
N GLU A 206 19.51 4.29 9.17
CA GLU A 206 20.48 5.22 9.73
C GLU A 206 21.80 4.49 10.00
N TRP A 207 22.91 5.13 9.63
CA TRP A 207 24.27 4.70 9.94
C TRP A 207 25.02 5.88 10.54
N ALA A 208 25.80 5.63 11.58
CA ALA A 208 26.59 6.67 12.23
C ALA A 208 27.97 6.12 12.59
N ASP A 209 28.93 7.03 12.73
CA ASP A 209 30.21 6.68 13.33
C ASP A 209 30.00 6.15 14.76
N ALA A 210 30.54 4.97 15.02
CA ALA A 210 30.56 4.37 16.34
C ALA A 210 32.00 3.98 16.73
N PRO A 211 32.31 3.90 18.03
CA PRO A 211 33.59 3.37 18.49
C PRO A 211 33.88 1.99 17.87
N GLY A 212 34.98 1.88 17.13
CA GLY A 212 35.37 0.64 16.45
C GLY A 212 34.57 0.28 15.20
N ARG A 213 33.70 1.17 14.70
CA ARG A 213 32.92 0.96 13.47
C ARG A 213 32.66 2.31 12.78
N PRO A 214 33.67 2.92 12.14
CA PRO A 214 33.51 4.17 11.40
C PRO A 214 32.62 3.97 10.15
N LEU A 215 32.08 5.07 9.59
CA LEU A 215 31.25 5.00 8.38
C LEU A 215 31.98 4.38 7.19
N GLU A 216 33.30 4.54 7.08
CA GLU A 216 34.16 3.94 6.06
C GLU A 216 33.97 2.41 5.98
N GLU A 217 33.90 1.73 7.13
CA GLU A 217 33.70 0.28 7.21
C GLU A 217 32.24 -0.13 6.94
N GLN A 218 31.30 0.80 7.08
CA GLN A 218 29.87 0.55 6.91
C GLN A 218 29.39 0.81 5.47
N LEU A 219 30.23 1.40 4.61
CA LEU A 219 29.82 1.81 3.26
C LEU A 219 29.31 0.65 2.39
N ALA A 220 29.90 -0.54 2.51
CA ALA A 220 29.45 -1.71 1.76
C ALA A 220 28.02 -2.12 2.15
N GLU A 221 27.67 -2.06 3.44
CA GLU A 221 26.31 -2.32 3.91
C GLU A 221 25.33 -1.24 3.44
N ILE A 222 25.76 0.02 3.42
CA ILE A 222 24.96 1.15 2.95
C ILE A 222 24.69 1.01 1.44
N ALA A 223 25.70 0.63 0.65
CA ALA A 223 25.54 0.37 -0.78
C ALA A 223 24.60 -0.80 -1.04
N GLN A 224 24.77 -1.92 -0.31
CA GLN A 224 23.88 -3.08 -0.44
C GLN A 224 22.43 -2.73 -0.04
N GLU A 225 22.22 -1.90 0.98
CA GLU A 225 20.88 -1.43 1.36
C GLU A 225 20.16 -0.76 0.19
N VAL A 226 20.87 0.07 -0.58
CA VAL A 226 20.30 0.76 -1.76
C VAL A 226 19.81 -0.25 -2.78
N THR A 227 20.64 -1.24 -3.12
CA THR A 227 20.29 -2.32 -4.04
C THR A 227 19.08 -3.10 -3.54
N LEU A 228 19.07 -3.51 -2.26
CA LEU A 228 17.95 -4.27 -1.68
C LEU A 228 16.63 -3.49 -1.71
N ARG A 229 16.66 -2.18 -1.45
CA ARG A 229 15.49 -1.30 -1.58
C ARG A 229 14.97 -1.24 -3.02
N GLY A 230 15.87 -1.18 -4.00
CA GLY A 230 15.54 -1.22 -5.43
C GLY A 230 14.89 -2.52 -5.86
N GLU A 231 15.51 -3.66 -5.51
CA GLU A 231 14.96 -4.99 -5.80
C GLU A 231 13.60 -5.22 -5.15
N ALA A 232 13.40 -4.79 -3.91
CA ALA A 232 12.12 -4.90 -3.23
C ALA A 232 11.03 -4.06 -3.90
N ALA A 233 11.37 -2.86 -4.38
CA ALA A 233 10.44 -2.03 -5.12
C ALA A 233 10.07 -2.66 -6.47
N GLU A 234 11.02 -3.29 -7.16
CA GLU A 234 10.76 -4.01 -8.41
C GLU A 234 9.87 -5.23 -8.20
N ARG A 235 10.18 -6.08 -7.21
CA ARG A 235 9.31 -7.22 -6.84
C ARG A 235 7.89 -6.75 -6.56
N ARG A 236 7.74 -5.67 -5.79
CA ARG A 236 6.42 -5.10 -5.49
C ARG A 236 5.68 -4.63 -6.76
N ARG A 237 6.36 -3.96 -7.70
CA ARG A 237 5.74 -3.56 -8.98
C ARG A 237 5.27 -4.76 -9.79
N GLN A 238 6.05 -5.84 -9.81
CA GLN A 238 5.70 -7.08 -10.50
C GLN A 238 4.48 -7.75 -9.86
N ASP A 239 4.47 -7.86 -8.54
CA ASP A 239 3.36 -8.42 -7.77
C ASP A 239 2.07 -7.61 -7.96
N GLU A 240 2.15 -6.28 -7.92
CA GLU A 240 1.02 -5.38 -8.18
C GLU A 240 0.48 -5.53 -9.61
N ALA A 241 1.37 -5.66 -10.59
CA ALA A 241 0.98 -5.87 -11.99
C ALA A 241 0.29 -7.24 -12.19
N GLU A 242 0.81 -8.31 -11.57
CA GLU A 242 0.18 -9.63 -11.61
C GLU A 242 -1.18 -9.63 -10.88
N ALA A 243 -1.26 -9.03 -9.69
CA ALA A 243 -2.51 -8.90 -8.96
C ALA A 243 -3.56 -8.13 -9.76
N ALA A 244 -3.17 -7.05 -10.46
CA ALA A 244 -4.06 -6.28 -11.33
C ALA A 244 -4.53 -7.11 -12.54
N ARG A 245 -3.64 -7.89 -13.17
CA ARG A 245 -4.01 -8.82 -14.25
C ARG A 245 -5.02 -9.86 -13.77
N GLN A 246 -4.73 -10.53 -12.67
CA GLN A 246 -5.62 -11.55 -12.11
C GLN A 246 -6.98 -10.96 -11.71
N LYS A 247 -6.99 -9.73 -11.18
CA LYS A 247 -8.23 -9.02 -10.85
C LYS A 247 -9.05 -8.70 -12.10
N ARG A 248 -8.40 -8.27 -13.18
CA ARG A 248 -9.04 -8.00 -14.48
C ARG A 248 -9.66 -9.26 -15.08
N ILE A 249 -8.95 -10.39 -15.07
CA ILE A 249 -9.48 -11.69 -15.53
C ILE A 249 -10.73 -12.09 -14.74
N ARG A 250 -10.67 -11.99 -13.39
CA ARG A 250 -11.83 -12.31 -12.53
C ARG A 250 -13.02 -11.39 -12.80
N TRP A 251 -12.76 -10.11 -13.02
CA TRP A 251 -13.79 -9.13 -13.36
C TRP A 251 -14.43 -9.42 -14.72
N GLU A 252 -13.65 -9.71 -15.75
CA GLU A 252 -14.16 -10.08 -17.08
C GLU A 252 -15.03 -11.34 -17.02
N ALA A 253 -14.60 -12.36 -16.26
CA ALA A 253 -15.40 -13.57 -16.04
C ALA A 253 -16.72 -13.27 -15.29
N ALA A 254 -16.69 -12.37 -14.31
CA ALA A 254 -17.89 -11.95 -13.60
C ALA A 254 -18.87 -11.17 -14.50
N MET A 255 -18.35 -10.31 -15.38
CA MET A 255 -19.14 -9.58 -16.38
C MET A 255 -19.83 -10.52 -17.36
N GLU A 256 -19.12 -11.54 -17.85
CA GLU A 256 -19.71 -12.52 -18.76
C GLU A 256 -20.81 -13.34 -18.08
N GLN A 257 -20.56 -13.80 -16.85
CA GLN A 257 -21.58 -14.48 -16.06
C GLN A 257 -22.79 -13.58 -15.75
N ALA A 258 -22.58 -12.29 -15.53
CA ALA A 258 -23.66 -11.33 -15.33
C ALA A 258 -24.52 -11.16 -16.59
N ARG A 259 -23.91 -11.12 -17.79
CA ARG A 259 -24.64 -11.05 -19.07
C ARG A 259 -25.49 -12.29 -19.31
N ILE A 260 -24.96 -13.47 -19.02
CA ILE A 260 -25.72 -14.73 -19.11
C ILE A 260 -26.94 -14.68 -18.18
N ARG A 261 -26.75 -14.30 -16.91
CA ARG A 261 -27.85 -14.17 -15.93
C ARG A 261 -28.87 -13.10 -16.31
N TYR A 262 -28.43 -11.98 -16.87
CA TYR A 262 -29.31 -10.94 -17.39
C TYR A 262 -30.20 -11.48 -18.50
N ALA A 263 -29.61 -12.18 -19.49
CA ALA A 263 -30.35 -12.77 -20.60
C ALA A 263 -31.37 -13.82 -20.12
N GLU A 264 -30.99 -14.67 -19.18
CA GLU A 264 -31.89 -15.63 -18.52
C GLU A 264 -33.09 -14.92 -17.86
N THR A 265 -32.81 -13.89 -17.05
CA THR A 265 -33.83 -13.13 -16.33
C THR A 265 -34.77 -12.41 -17.30
N TYR A 266 -34.25 -11.86 -18.39
CA TYR A 266 -35.06 -11.23 -19.43
C TYR A 266 -35.99 -12.24 -20.11
N ARG A 267 -35.47 -13.41 -20.48
CA ARG A 267 -36.26 -14.48 -21.10
C ARG A 267 -37.37 -14.98 -20.17
N LEU A 268 -37.07 -15.15 -18.89
CA LEU A 268 -38.07 -15.56 -17.90
C LEU A 268 -39.20 -14.52 -17.78
N ARG A 269 -38.87 -13.23 -17.67
CA ARG A 269 -39.88 -12.16 -17.63
C ARG A 269 -40.73 -12.11 -18.90
N HIS A 270 -40.11 -12.34 -20.05
CA HIS A 270 -40.85 -12.41 -21.32
C HIS A 270 -41.83 -13.58 -21.34
N LEU A 271 -41.40 -14.75 -20.87
CA LEU A 271 -42.25 -15.94 -20.74
C LEU A 271 -43.42 -15.69 -19.76
N GLU A 272 -43.15 -15.10 -18.60
CA GLU A 272 -44.20 -14.72 -17.63
C GLU A 272 -45.21 -13.74 -18.22
N THR A 273 -44.75 -12.80 -19.07
CA THR A 273 -45.63 -11.87 -19.77
C THR A 273 -46.53 -12.58 -20.78
N GLN A 274 -45.99 -13.53 -21.56
CA GLN A 274 -46.78 -14.34 -22.48
C GLN A 274 -47.80 -15.21 -21.74
N GLU A 275 -47.38 -15.83 -20.63
CA GLU A 275 -48.24 -16.64 -19.76
C GLU A 275 -49.44 -15.83 -19.23
N ALA A 276 -49.19 -14.63 -18.73
CA ALA A 276 -50.22 -13.73 -18.23
C ALA A 276 -51.19 -13.28 -19.34
N ALA A 277 -50.67 -12.97 -20.54
CA ALA A 277 -51.47 -12.60 -21.70
C ALA A 277 -52.36 -13.76 -22.16
N TRP A 278 -51.81 -14.97 -22.21
CA TRP A 278 -52.58 -16.19 -22.51
C TRP A 278 -53.69 -16.43 -21.49
N ARG A 279 -53.39 -16.40 -20.19
CA ARG A 279 -54.41 -16.53 -19.13
C ARG A 279 -55.51 -15.49 -19.25
N HIS A 280 -55.17 -14.26 -19.62
CA HIS A 280 -56.14 -13.20 -19.82
C HIS A 280 -57.04 -13.45 -21.04
N ALA A 281 -56.46 -13.86 -22.16
CA ALA A 281 -57.21 -14.23 -23.36
C ALA A 281 -58.17 -15.41 -23.08
N THR A 282 -57.70 -16.45 -22.38
CA THR A 282 -58.55 -17.60 -21.98
C THR A 282 -59.76 -17.15 -21.16
N ARG A 283 -59.57 -16.31 -20.13
CA ARG A 283 -60.69 -15.78 -19.33
C ARG A 283 -61.66 -14.93 -20.15
N LEU A 284 -61.16 -14.15 -21.11
CA LEU A 284 -62.01 -13.37 -22.00
C LEU A 284 -62.80 -14.27 -22.96
N THR A 285 -62.19 -15.34 -23.48
CA THR A 285 -62.88 -16.36 -24.30
C THR A 285 -64.03 -17.01 -23.51
N GLU A 286 -63.77 -17.42 -22.27
CA GLU A 286 -64.79 -17.97 -21.36
C GLU A 286 -65.93 -16.98 -21.13
N TYR A 287 -65.61 -15.71 -20.85
CA TYR A 287 -66.60 -14.65 -20.66
C TYR A 287 -67.44 -14.40 -21.92
N VAL A 288 -66.81 -14.26 -23.08
CA VAL A 288 -67.51 -14.07 -24.37
C VAL A 288 -68.40 -15.27 -24.68
N SER A 289 -67.97 -16.49 -24.36
CA SER A 289 -68.80 -17.69 -24.49
C SER A 289 -70.02 -17.64 -23.57
N ALA A 290 -69.86 -17.24 -22.30
CA ALA A 290 -70.98 -17.10 -21.37
C ALA A 290 -71.98 -16.01 -21.81
N VAL A 291 -71.49 -14.88 -22.33
CA VAL A 291 -72.33 -13.83 -22.92
C VAL A 291 -73.11 -14.36 -24.13
N ARG A 292 -72.46 -15.14 -25.00
CA ARG A 292 -73.10 -15.77 -26.16
C ARG A 292 -74.27 -16.66 -25.75
N THR A 293 -74.08 -17.55 -24.78
CA THR A 293 -75.15 -18.41 -24.25
C THR A 293 -76.32 -17.59 -23.69
N ARG A 294 -76.06 -16.44 -23.06
CA ARG A 294 -77.11 -15.54 -22.56
C ARG A 294 -77.89 -14.86 -23.69
N VAL A 295 -77.19 -14.42 -24.74
CA VAL A 295 -77.82 -13.74 -25.90
C VAL A 295 -78.67 -14.72 -26.72
N GLU A 296 -78.27 -15.99 -26.83
CA GLU A 296 -79.04 -17.04 -27.51
C GLU A 296 -80.44 -17.24 -26.88
N ALA A 297 -80.55 -17.06 -25.56
CA ALA A 297 -81.80 -17.16 -24.82
C ALA A 297 -82.69 -15.89 -24.91
N MET A 298 -82.25 -14.82 -25.57
CA MET A 298 -83.02 -13.59 -25.72
C MET A 298 -84.00 -13.67 -26.91
N SER A 299 -85.18 -13.06 -26.73
CA SER A 299 -86.15 -12.89 -27.83
C SER A 299 -85.54 -12.13 -29.01
N PRO A 300 -85.88 -12.48 -30.25
CA PRO A 300 -85.43 -11.73 -31.43
C PRO A 300 -85.85 -10.26 -31.36
N GLY A 301 -84.91 -9.35 -31.65
CA GLY A 301 -85.14 -7.91 -31.60
C GLY A 301 -83.83 -7.11 -31.68
N GLN A 302 -83.93 -5.79 -31.74
CA GLN A 302 -82.78 -4.89 -31.91
C GLN A 302 -81.67 -5.09 -30.86
N THR A 303 -82.05 -5.26 -29.59
CA THR A 303 -81.10 -5.50 -28.49
C THR A 303 -80.28 -6.78 -28.68
N ARG A 304 -80.87 -7.82 -29.26
CA ARG A 304 -80.16 -9.06 -29.57
C ARG A 304 -79.14 -8.85 -30.69
N THR A 305 -79.52 -8.13 -31.75
CA THR A 305 -78.61 -7.80 -32.86
C THR A 305 -77.40 -6.97 -32.40
N GLU A 306 -77.61 -5.97 -31.53
CA GLU A 306 -76.53 -5.17 -30.97
C GLU A 306 -75.57 -6.01 -30.10
N ALA A 307 -76.11 -6.95 -29.31
CA ALA A 307 -75.30 -7.87 -28.51
C ALA A 307 -74.51 -8.87 -29.37
N GLU A 308 -75.08 -9.38 -30.46
CA GLU A 308 -74.39 -10.25 -31.42
C GLU A 308 -73.23 -9.51 -32.13
N ALA A 309 -73.43 -8.24 -32.51
CA ALA A 309 -72.37 -7.40 -33.06
C ALA A 309 -71.23 -7.17 -32.05
N TRP A 310 -71.58 -6.94 -30.77
CA TRP A 310 -70.59 -6.82 -29.69
C TRP A 310 -69.81 -8.13 -29.48
N ILE A 311 -70.47 -9.30 -29.51
CA ILE A 311 -69.81 -10.62 -29.39
C ILE A 311 -68.81 -10.82 -30.53
N SER A 312 -69.18 -10.45 -31.77
CA SER A 312 -68.30 -10.57 -32.94
C SER A 312 -67.03 -9.72 -32.79
N TRP A 313 -67.20 -8.46 -32.39
CA TRP A 313 -66.07 -7.57 -32.10
C TRP A 313 -65.20 -8.11 -30.96
N ALA A 314 -65.81 -8.57 -29.87
CA ALA A 314 -65.11 -9.07 -28.69
C ALA A 314 -64.31 -10.33 -29.01
N ALA A 315 -64.88 -11.28 -29.77
CA ALA A 315 -64.19 -12.48 -30.22
C ALA A 315 -62.94 -12.15 -31.06
N ALA A 316 -63.08 -11.23 -32.03
CA ALA A 316 -61.94 -10.77 -32.83
C ALA A 316 -60.89 -10.01 -31.99
N ALA A 317 -61.30 -9.32 -30.92
CA ALA A 317 -60.38 -8.66 -30.01
C ALA A 317 -59.59 -9.66 -29.17
N VAL A 318 -60.23 -10.72 -28.67
CA VAL A 318 -59.56 -11.79 -27.90
C VAL A 318 -58.56 -12.54 -28.77
N GLU A 319 -58.89 -12.82 -30.03
CA GLU A 319 -57.97 -13.47 -30.97
C GLU A 319 -56.67 -12.66 -31.18
N ARG A 320 -56.76 -11.33 -31.24
CA ARG A 320 -55.56 -10.47 -31.32
C ARG A 320 -54.74 -10.42 -30.03
N LEU A 321 -55.37 -10.68 -28.89
CA LEU A 321 -54.72 -10.64 -27.57
C LEU A 321 -54.07 -11.99 -27.19
N ASP A 322 -54.53 -13.09 -27.78
CA ASP A 322 -54.00 -14.42 -27.48
C ASP A 322 -52.59 -14.58 -28.09
N PRO A 323 -51.55 -14.70 -27.25
CA PRO A 323 -50.18 -14.87 -27.74
C PRO A 323 -49.98 -16.17 -28.52
N LEU A 324 -50.86 -17.18 -28.36
CA LEU A 324 -50.74 -18.46 -29.08
C LEU A 324 -51.13 -18.38 -30.56
N ASN A 325 -51.77 -17.29 -30.99
CA ASN A 325 -52.05 -17.04 -32.41
C ASN A 325 -50.80 -16.60 -33.19
N THR A 326 -49.67 -16.39 -32.51
CA THR A 326 -48.36 -16.20 -33.12
C THR A 326 -47.44 -17.35 -32.71
N PRO A 327 -46.63 -17.94 -33.62
CA PRO A 327 -45.69 -18.99 -33.24
C PRO A 327 -44.71 -18.52 -32.15
N PRO A 328 -44.47 -19.31 -31.09
CA PRO A 328 -43.55 -18.94 -30.03
C PRO A 328 -42.12 -18.83 -30.56
N ARG A 329 -41.42 -17.77 -30.18
CA ARG A 329 -40.03 -17.51 -30.54
C ARG A 329 -39.24 -17.10 -29.29
N LEU A 330 -37.96 -17.46 -29.28
CA LEU A 330 -37.03 -16.92 -28.28
C LEU A 330 -36.96 -15.39 -28.43
N PRO A 331 -37.13 -14.62 -27.33
CA PRO A 331 -37.05 -13.18 -27.40
C PRO A 331 -35.61 -12.75 -27.67
N ASP A 332 -35.44 -11.72 -28.49
CA ASP A 332 -34.15 -11.07 -28.69
C ASP A 332 -33.78 -10.29 -27.43
N VAL A 333 -32.65 -10.62 -26.82
CA VAL A 333 -32.22 -10.01 -25.57
C VAL A 333 -31.45 -8.73 -25.91
N PRO A 334 -31.90 -7.55 -25.48
CA PRO A 334 -31.18 -6.32 -25.74
C PRO A 334 -29.80 -6.35 -25.06
N ASN A 335 -28.81 -5.74 -25.71
CA ASN A 335 -27.50 -5.59 -25.08
C ASN A 335 -27.64 -4.78 -23.77
N PRO A 336 -27.24 -5.35 -22.61
CA PRO A 336 -27.42 -4.69 -21.33
C PRO A 336 -26.50 -3.47 -21.22
N ARG A 337 -27.01 -2.39 -20.60
CA ARG A 337 -26.17 -1.30 -20.12
C ARG A 337 -25.38 -1.78 -18.90
N ALA A 338 -24.30 -1.07 -18.57
CA ALA A 338 -23.49 -1.36 -17.39
C ALA A 338 -24.33 -1.46 -16.10
N ASP A 339 -25.31 -0.57 -15.93
CA ASP A 339 -26.19 -0.55 -14.76
C ASP A 339 -27.16 -1.73 -14.71
N ASP A 340 -27.57 -2.29 -15.85
CA ASP A 340 -28.47 -3.45 -15.91
C ASP A 340 -27.80 -4.72 -15.37
N LEU A 341 -26.46 -4.77 -15.38
CA LEU A 341 -25.67 -5.89 -14.89
C LEU A 341 -25.42 -5.83 -13.38
N LYS A 342 -25.59 -4.67 -12.73
CA LYS A 342 -25.33 -4.48 -11.29
C LYS A 342 -25.96 -5.56 -10.39
N PRO A 343 -27.24 -5.95 -10.57
CA PRO A 343 -27.87 -6.97 -9.71
C PRO A 343 -27.18 -8.33 -9.80
N PHE A 344 -26.45 -8.60 -10.88
CA PHE A 344 -25.80 -9.88 -11.16
C PHE A 344 -24.30 -9.87 -10.85
N LEU A 345 -23.70 -8.74 -10.48
CA LEU A 345 -22.25 -8.60 -10.29
C LEU A 345 -21.77 -8.77 -8.84
N GLY A 346 -22.69 -8.83 -7.87
CA GLY A 346 -22.35 -9.00 -6.46
C GLY A 346 -21.50 -7.83 -5.95
N HIS A 347 -20.24 -8.09 -5.63
CA HIS A 347 -19.27 -7.08 -5.15
C HIS A 347 -18.42 -6.45 -6.27
N TRP A 348 -18.67 -6.80 -7.54
CA TRP A 348 -17.95 -6.23 -8.66
C TRP A 348 -18.64 -4.99 -9.21
N SER A 349 -17.86 -3.96 -9.51
CA SER A 349 -18.34 -2.80 -10.27
C SER A 349 -18.54 -3.14 -11.75
N PRO A 350 -19.61 -2.67 -12.42
CA PRO A 350 -19.76 -2.85 -13.87
C PRO A 350 -18.83 -1.96 -14.70
N TYR A 351 -18.16 -0.98 -14.07
CA TYR A 351 -17.31 0.01 -14.75
C TYR A 351 -15.81 -0.36 -14.72
N GLY A 352 -15.43 -1.40 -13.99
CA GLY A 352 -14.04 -1.88 -13.96
C GLY A 352 -13.74 -2.80 -12.79
N PRO A 353 -12.51 -3.33 -12.72
CA PRO A 353 -12.05 -4.25 -11.68
C PRO A 353 -11.81 -3.54 -10.33
N THR A 354 -12.62 -2.55 -9.99
CA THR A 354 -12.64 -1.89 -8.67
C THR A 354 -13.74 -2.51 -7.82
N TYR A 355 -13.49 -2.57 -6.51
CA TYR A 355 -14.49 -2.99 -5.54
C TYR A 355 -15.60 -1.95 -5.41
#